data_AF-M2UNK9-F1
#
_entry.id   AF-M2UNK9-F1
#
_cell.length_a   1.000
_cell.length_b   1.000
_cell.length_c   1.000
_cell.angle_alpha   90.00
_cell.angle_beta   90.00
_cell.angle_gamma   90.00
#
_symmetry.space_group_name_H-M   'P 1'
#
loop_
_entity.id
_entity.type
_entity.pdbx_description
1 polymer ?
#
loop_
_entity_poly.entity_id
_entity_poly.type
_entity_poly.pdbx_seq_one_letter_code
_entity_poly.pdbx_strand_id
1 'polypeptide(L)'
;MTAVLKGRAINSIYTFLKEHGTSQAFIRTNPTGTDALIIELKGIGSPADNVALVWTQDMIMVQQQLRPTVTSLVASILSKSQEESGSEVFCEICCTSQQDDLSDFNELDIADM
;
A
#
# COMPACT_ATOMS: atom_id res chain seq x y z
N MET A 1 -3.36 3.83 -1.09
CA MET A 1 -1.99 4.36 -0.92
C MET A 1 -1.16 4.22 -2.19
N THR A 2 -1.16 3.07 -2.87
CA THR A 2 -0.28 2.83 -4.03
C THR A 2 -0.41 3.84 -5.17
N ALA A 3 -1.63 4.29 -5.50
CA ALA A 3 -1.81 5.33 -6.52
C ALA A 3 -1.18 6.69 -6.13
N VAL A 4 -1.07 6.99 -4.83
CA VAL A 4 -0.43 8.22 -4.34
C VAL A 4 1.08 8.17 -4.60
N LEU A 5 1.73 7.01 -4.41
CA LEU A 5 3.13 6.81 -4.81
C LEU A 5 3.33 7.11 -6.30
N LYS A 6 2.32 6.80 -7.11
CA LYS A 6 2.29 7.06 -8.56
C LYS A 6 1.85 8.49 -8.93
N GLY A 7 1.75 9.39 -7.95
CA GLY A 7 1.40 10.80 -8.16
C GLY A 7 -0.10 11.07 -8.41
N ARG A 8 -0.97 10.12 -8.10
CA ARG A 8 -2.43 10.29 -8.24
C ARG A 8 -3.10 10.61 -6.91
N ALA A 9 -4.11 11.48 -6.97
CA ALA A 9 -4.99 11.74 -5.84
C ALA A 9 -5.94 10.56 -5.61
N ILE A 10 -6.39 10.36 -4.37
CA ILE A 10 -7.35 9.29 -4.06
C ILE A 10 -8.64 9.46 -4.88
N ASN A 11 -9.12 10.71 -5.04
CA ASN A 11 -10.35 10.97 -5.80
C ASN A 11 -10.25 10.53 -7.27
N SER A 12 -9.07 10.62 -7.90
CA SER A 12 -8.92 10.20 -9.30
C SER A 12 -9.08 8.69 -9.47
N ILE A 13 -8.77 7.89 -8.45
CA ILE A 13 -8.99 6.44 -8.47
C ILE A 13 -10.48 6.13 -8.54
N TYR A 14 -11.29 6.78 -7.71
CA TYR A 14 -12.73 6.58 -7.69
C TYR A 14 -13.37 6.99 -9.01
N THR A 15 -12.97 8.14 -9.57
CA THR A 15 -13.41 8.57 -10.90
C THR A 15 -13.04 7.55 -11.97
N PHE A 16 -11.79 7.10 -11.99
CA PHE A 16 -11.33 6.11 -12.98
C PHE A 16 -12.14 4.81 -12.90
N LEU A 17 -12.34 4.26 -11.70
CA LEU A 17 -13.10 3.02 -11.52
C LEU A 17 -14.58 3.18 -11.84
N LYS A 18 -15.14 4.39 -11.71
CA LYS A 18 -16.51 4.69 -12.13
C LYS A 18 -16.65 4.74 -13.65
N GLU A 19 -15.65 5.27 -14.34
CA GLU A 19 -15.65 5.44 -15.80
C GLU A 19 -15.27 4.14 -16.54
N HIS A 20 -14.35 3.36 -15.98
CA HIS A 20 -13.74 2.20 -16.65
C HIS A 20 -14.04 0.85 -15.96
N GLY A 21 -14.82 0.86 -14.87
CA GLY A 21 -15.13 -0.33 -14.08
C GLY A 21 -16.49 -0.96 -14.35
N THR A 22 -16.74 -2.10 -13.71
CA THR A 22 -17.99 -2.86 -13.80
C THR A 22 -19.13 -2.33 -12.92
N SER A 23 -18.98 -1.13 -12.33
CA SER A 23 -19.91 -0.52 -11.35
C SER A 23 -20.23 -1.38 -10.11
N GLN A 24 -19.44 -2.42 -9.86
CA GLN A 24 -19.60 -3.27 -8.69
C GLN A 24 -19.08 -2.59 -7.42
N ALA A 25 -19.68 -2.94 -6.28
CA ALA A 25 -19.43 -2.28 -5.00
C ALA A 25 -18.00 -2.48 -4.46
N PHE A 26 -17.30 -3.55 -4.88
CA PHE A 26 -15.98 -3.89 -4.36
C PHE A 26 -14.94 -3.95 -5.47
N ILE A 27 -13.74 -3.41 -5.20
CA ILE A 27 -12.59 -3.45 -6.13
C ILE A 27 -12.27 -4.89 -6.55
N ARG A 28 -12.25 -5.83 -5.58
CA ARG A 28 -11.99 -7.26 -5.84
C ARG A 28 -12.98 -7.92 -6.79
N THR A 29 -14.17 -7.35 -6.96
CA THR A 29 -15.20 -7.89 -7.87
C THR A 29 -15.25 -7.10 -9.18
N ASN A 30 -14.38 -6.10 -9.34
CA ASN A 30 -14.15 -5.34 -10.56
C ASN A 30 -12.72 -5.58 -11.10
N PRO A 31 -12.39 -6.81 -11.54
CA PRO A 31 -11.05 -7.12 -12.03
C PRO A 31 -10.69 -6.28 -13.26
N THR A 32 -11.64 -6.09 -14.19
CA THR A 32 -11.43 -5.28 -15.40
C THR A 32 -11.02 -3.84 -15.11
N GLY A 33 -11.79 -3.14 -14.27
CA GLY A 33 -11.47 -1.76 -13.91
C GLY A 33 -10.18 -1.65 -13.09
N THR A 34 -9.91 -2.64 -12.26
CA THR A 34 -8.69 -2.64 -11.44
C THR A 34 -7.44 -2.93 -12.25
N ASP A 35 -7.49 -3.87 -13.19
CA ASP A 35 -6.38 -4.17 -14.10
C ASP A 35 -6.10 -2.96 -15.01
N ALA A 36 -7.14 -2.31 -15.53
CA ALA A 36 -7.02 -1.09 -16.32
C ALA A 36 -6.35 0.04 -15.51
N LEU A 37 -6.75 0.22 -14.26
CA LEU A 37 -6.15 1.19 -13.35
C LEU A 37 -4.67 0.86 -13.09
N ILE A 38 -4.33 -0.41 -12.84
CA ILE A 38 -2.94 -0.81 -12.61
C ILE A 38 -2.07 -0.55 -13.84
N ILE A 39 -2.57 -0.82 -15.05
CA ILE A 39 -1.87 -0.53 -16.30
C ILE A 39 -1.60 0.97 -16.44
N GLU A 40 -2.61 1.81 -16.18
CA GLU A 40 -2.46 3.27 -16.21
C GLU A 40 -1.41 3.74 -15.19
N LEU A 41 -1.52 3.25 -13.95
CA LEU A 41 -0.61 3.62 -12.87
C LEU A 41 0.83 3.20 -13.18
N LYS A 42 1.07 2.04 -13.81
CA LYS A 42 2.42 1.60 -14.23
C LYS A 42 3.08 2.57 -15.21
N GLY A 43 2.30 3.31 -16.00
CA GLY A 43 2.77 4.26 -17.01
C GLY A 43 3.15 5.65 -16.48
N ILE A 44 2.93 5.92 -15.19
CA ILE A 44 3.20 7.24 -14.58
C ILE A 44 4.16 7.12 -13.40
N GLY A 45 4.80 8.21 -12.97
CA GLY A 45 5.68 8.23 -11.80
C GLY A 45 6.93 7.34 -11.93
N SER A 46 7.54 6.97 -10.79
CA SER A 46 8.76 6.16 -10.77
C SER A 46 8.47 4.69 -11.10
N PRO A 47 9.27 4.02 -11.97
CA PRO A 47 9.17 2.58 -12.17
C PRO A 47 9.43 1.75 -10.91
N ALA A 48 10.21 2.25 -9.94
CA ALA A 48 10.50 1.55 -8.69
C ALA A 48 9.22 1.27 -7.89
N ASP A 49 8.27 2.22 -7.89
CA ASP A 49 6.98 2.09 -7.20
C ASP A 49 6.06 1.02 -7.81
N ASN A 50 6.40 0.49 -8.99
CA ASN A 50 5.58 -0.55 -9.63
C ASN A 50 5.57 -1.85 -8.81
N VAL A 51 6.57 -2.09 -7.96
CA VAL A 51 6.56 -3.25 -7.05
C VAL A 51 5.35 -3.21 -6.10
N ALA A 52 5.00 -2.02 -5.61
CA ALA A 52 3.84 -1.85 -4.74
C ALA A 52 2.51 -2.08 -5.48
N LEU A 53 2.47 -1.80 -6.79
CA LEU A 53 1.31 -2.12 -7.63
C LEU A 53 1.13 -3.63 -7.80
N VAL A 54 2.23 -4.38 -7.96
CA VAL A 54 2.20 -5.85 -8.05
C VAL A 54 1.67 -6.45 -6.74
N TRP A 55 2.23 -6.07 -5.59
CA TRP A 55 1.72 -6.52 -4.29
C TRP A 55 0.24 -6.19 -4.09
N THR A 56 -0.19 -5.01 -4.52
CA THR A 56 -1.61 -4.61 -4.47
C THR A 56 -2.47 -5.55 -5.30
N GLN A 57 -2.04 -5.90 -6.52
CA GLN A 57 -2.75 -6.80 -7.42
C GLN A 57 -2.90 -8.21 -6.82
N ASP A 58 -1.83 -8.73 -6.24
CA ASP A 58 -1.81 -10.07 -5.64
C ASP A 58 -2.74 -10.16 -4.42
N MET A 59 -2.81 -9.09 -3.60
CA MET A 59 -3.70 -9.03 -2.43
C MET A 59 -5.19 -8.97 -2.77
N ILE A 60 -5.55 -8.42 -3.93
CA ILE A 60 -6.96 -8.22 -4.32
C ILE A 60 -7.51 -9.31 -5.24
N MET A 61 -6.73 -10.36 -5.52
CA MET A 61 -7.16 -11.48 -6.36
C MET A 61 -8.52 -12.03 -5.90
N VAL A 62 -9.40 -12.33 -6.87
CA VAL A 62 -10.72 -12.90 -6.59
C VAL A 62 -10.60 -14.21 -5.81
N GLN A 63 -9.66 -15.06 -6.24
CA GLN A 63 -9.36 -16.34 -5.61
C GLN A 63 -8.54 -16.13 -4.33
N GLN A 64 -9.20 -16.25 -3.17
CA GLN A 64 -8.57 -15.97 -1.88
C GLN A 64 -7.35 -16.87 -1.60
N GLN A 65 -7.40 -18.13 -2.02
CA GLN A 65 -6.30 -19.09 -1.84
C GLN A 65 -5.02 -18.75 -2.61
N LEU A 66 -5.09 -17.85 -3.60
CA LEU A 66 -3.94 -17.40 -4.37
C LEU A 66 -3.32 -16.12 -3.80
N ARG A 67 -3.96 -15.48 -2.83
CA ARG A 67 -3.43 -14.26 -2.22
C ARG A 67 -2.20 -14.58 -1.39
N PRO A 68 -1.22 -13.67 -1.34
CA PRO A 68 -0.09 -13.84 -0.47
C PRO A 68 -0.54 -13.84 0.99
N THR A 69 0.14 -14.64 1.80
CA THR A 69 0.08 -14.49 3.26
C THR A 69 0.78 -13.21 3.69
N VAL A 70 0.46 -12.70 4.87
CA VAL A 70 1.16 -11.54 5.45
C VAL A 70 2.67 -11.79 5.50
N THR A 71 3.08 -12.97 5.97
CA THR A 71 4.50 -13.35 6.08
C THR A 71 5.20 -13.34 4.73
N SER A 72 4.59 -13.92 3.68
CA SER A 72 5.19 -13.93 2.35
C SER A 72 5.27 -12.53 1.72
N LEU A 73 4.26 -11.68 1.98
CA LEU A 73 4.25 -10.32 1.48
C LEU A 73 5.35 -9.48 2.17
N VAL A 74 5.46 -9.55 3.50
CA VAL A 74 6.49 -8.84 4.27
C VAL A 74 7.88 -9.29 3.83
N ALA A 75 8.12 -10.59 3.66
CA ALA A 75 9.39 -11.09 3.14
C ALA A 75 9.72 -10.48 1.77
N SER A 76 8.75 -10.38 0.85
CA SER A 76 8.94 -9.76 -0.46
C SER A 76 9.28 -8.27 -0.37
N ILE A 77 8.65 -7.53 0.56
CA ILE A 77 8.93 -6.12 0.80
C ILE A 77 10.37 -5.94 1.30
N LEU A 78 10.77 -6.72 2.30
CA LEU A 78 12.11 -6.64 2.89
C LEU A 78 13.19 -7.02 1.87
N SER A 79 13.00 -8.08 1.09
CA SER A 79 13.95 -8.45 0.04
C SER A 79 14.13 -7.34 -0.99
N LYS A 80 13.05 -6.64 -1.39
CA LYS A 80 13.16 -5.54 -2.35
C LYS A 80 13.93 -4.33 -1.77
N SER A 81 13.76 -4.06 -0.47
CA SER A 81 14.48 -2.97 0.20
C SER A 81 16.00 -3.17 0.27
N GLN A 82 16.46 -4.42 0.26
CA GLN A 82 17.89 -4.77 0.31
C GLN A 82 18.58 -4.67 -1.06
N GLU A 83 17.83 -4.76 -2.16
CA GLU A 83 18.38 -4.68 -3.52
C GLU A 83 18.68 -3.24 -3.99
N GLU A 84 17.99 -2.25 -3.43
CA GLU A 84 18.00 -0.86 -3.95
C GLU A 84 18.88 0.12 -3.14
N SER A 85 19.37 -0.25 -1.96
CA SER A 85 20.31 0.58 -1.17
C SER A 85 21.11 -0.26 -0.18
N GLY A 86 22.40 0.03 -0.01
CA GLY A 86 23.25 -0.53 1.04
C GLY A 86 22.91 -0.07 2.46
N SER A 87 21.74 0.52 2.67
CA SER A 87 21.15 0.85 3.97
C SER A 87 19.73 0.31 4.00
N GLU A 88 19.33 -0.42 5.04
CA GLU A 88 17.98 -0.97 5.19
C GLU A 88 16.90 0.13 5.07
N VAL A 89 16.19 0.21 3.94
CA VAL A 89 15.13 1.20 3.70
C VAL A 89 13.75 0.54 3.79
N PHE A 90 13.48 -0.15 4.89
CA PHE A 90 12.11 -0.41 5.32
C PHE A 90 11.99 -0.01 6.79
N CYS A 91 11.48 1.20 7.02
CA CYS A 91 11.13 1.64 8.36
C CYS A 91 9.67 1.26 8.61
N GLU A 92 9.44 0.24 9.42
CA GLU A 92 8.11 -0.01 9.96
C GLU A 92 7.69 1.25 10.75
N ILE A 93 6.40 1.62 10.75
CA ILE A 93 5.90 2.80 11.48
C ILE A 93 6.32 2.82 12.96
N CYS A 94 6.67 1.65 13.52
CA CYS A 94 7.12 1.46 14.89
C CYS A 94 8.65 1.48 15.08
N CYS A 95 9.46 1.56 14.01
CA CYS A 95 10.93 1.42 14.07
C CYS A 95 11.69 2.71 14.42
N THR A 96 11.00 3.81 14.70
CA THR A 96 11.61 4.91 15.47
C THR A 96 11.50 4.59 16.95
N SER A 97 12.31 3.63 17.42
CA SER A 97 12.64 3.57 18.85
C SER A 97 13.46 4.81 19.17
N GLN A 98 12.78 5.85 19.63
CA GLN A 98 13.39 6.93 20.39
C GLN A 98 13.87 6.32 21.73
N GLN A 99 15.02 5.66 21.72
CA GLN A 99 15.91 5.69 22.88
C GLN A 99 16.58 7.06 22.78
N ASP A 100 16.28 8.07 23.59
CA ASP A 100 15.97 8.06 25.02
C ASP A 100 14.98 9.18 25.37
N ASP A 101 13.88 8.84 26.03
CA ASP A 101 13.26 9.55 27.17
C ASP A 101 11.83 9.03 27.39
N LEU A 102 11.73 7.77 27.82
CA LEU A 102 10.54 7.26 28.50
C LEU A 102 10.49 7.83 29.93
N SER A 103 10.20 9.13 30.07
CA SER A 103 9.79 9.71 31.35
C SER A 103 8.37 10.28 31.23
N ASP A 104 7.45 9.60 31.90
CA ASP A 104 6.08 9.97 32.24
C ASP A 104 5.14 10.44 31.12
N PHE A 105 4.52 9.47 30.43
CA PHE A 105 3.12 9.63 30.05
C PHE A 105 2.26 9.08 31.19
N ASN A 106 1.92 9.97 32.13
CA ASN A 106 0.95 9.67 33.18
C ASN A 106 -0.46 9.66 32.57
N GLU A 107 -1.15 8.53 32.68
CA GLU A 107 -2.46 8.23 32.10
C GLU A 107 -3.61 8.88 32.90
N LEU A 108 -3.54 10.20 33.15
CA LEU A 108 -4.57 10.96 33.88
C LEU A 108 -4.57 12.41 33.42
N ASP A 109 -5.28 12.74 32.32
CA ASP A 109 -5.89 14.07 32.08
C ASP A 109 -6.69 14.13 30.75
N ILE A 110 -7.53 13.13 30.48
CA ILE A 110 -8.63 13.28 29.51
C ILE A 110 -9.95 13.08 30.25
N ALA A 111 -10.21 14.01 31.18
CA ALA A 111 -11.52 14.20 31.76
C ALA A 111 -11.69 15.67 32.19
N ASP A 112 -11.47 16.61 31.27
CA ASP A 112 -12.30 17.83 31.19
C ASP A 112 -11.91 18.67 29.95
N MET A 113 -12.75 18.62 28.91
CA MET A 113 -12.99 19.74 27.99
C MET A 113 -14.29 19.52 27.20
#